data_AF-A0A954RP53-F1
#
_entry.id   AF-A0A954RP53-F1
#
_cell.length_a   1.000
_cell.length_b   1.000
_cell.length_c   1.000
_cell.angle_alpha   90.00
_cell.angle_beta   90.00
_cell.angle_gamma   90.00
#
_symmetry.space_group_name_H-M   'P 1'
#
loop_
_entity.id
_entity.type
_entity.pdbx_description
1 polymer ?
#
loop_
_entity_poly.entity_id
_entity_poly.type
_entity_poly.pdbx_seq_one_letter_code
_entity_poly.pdbx_strand_id
1 'polypeptide(L)' 'AAVRERGMSYSEFIYGLKKANITLDRKSLSELAIHDPAGFDSIVNEVRQALAA' A
#
# COMPACT_ATOMS: atom_id res chain seq x y z
N ALA A 1 4.04 6.39 7.66
CA ALA A 1 3.57 5.88 8.96
C ALA A 1 2.58 4.73 8.76
N ALA A 2 1.47 4.94 8.04
CA ALA A 2 0.44 3.93 7.82
C ALA A 2 0.93 2.53 7.37
N VAL A 3 1.85 2.44 6.39
CA VAL A 3 2.45 1.16 5.98
C VAL A 3 3.24 0.46 7.08
N ARG A 4 3.95 1.21 7.93
CA ARG A 4 4.70 0.65 9.06
C ARG A 4 3.77 0.06 10.12
N GLU A 5 2.61 0.66 10.35
CA GLU A 5 1.60 0.13 11.26
C GLU A 5 1.01 -1.20 10.77
N ARG A 6 1.06 -1.45 9.46
CA ARG A 6 0.66 -2.72 8.83
C ARG A 6 1.82 -3.72 8.67
N GLY A 7 2.96 -3.44 9.30
CA GLY A 7 4.14 -4.30 9.30
C GLY A 7 4.88 -4.32 7.96
N MET A 8 4.72 -3.29 7.13
CA MET A 8 5.40 -3.17 5.83
C MET A 8 6.28 -1.92 5.78
N SER A 9 7.46 -2.02 5.19
CA SER A 9 8.24 -0.81 4.90
C SER A 9 7.64 -0.06 3.71
N TYR A 10 7.83 1.27 3.69
CA TYR A 10 7.40 2.07 2.54
C TYR A 10 8.05 1.62 1.24
N SER A 11 9.32 1.18 1.28
CA SER A 11 10.03 0.67 0.12
C SER A 11 9.44 -0.65 -0.41
N GLU A 12 9.11 -1.60 0.47
CA GLU A 12 8.43 -2.84 0.08
C GLU A 12 7.05 -2.55 -0.49
N PHE A 13 6.30 -1.64 0.13
CA PHE A 13 4.99 -1.25 -0.35
C PHE A 13 5.03 -0.62 -1.74
N ILE A 14 5.94 0.32 -1.98
CA ILE A 14 6.14 0.93 -3.31
C ILE A 14 6.62 -0.11 -4.34
N TYR A 15 7.49 -1.03 -3.93
CA TYR A 15 7.92 -2.12 -4.79
C TYR A 15 6.76 -3.05 -5.16
N GLY A 16 5.90 -3.39 -4.20
CA GLY A 16 4.74 -4.23 -4.42
C GLY A 16 3.63 -3.54 -5.22
N LEU A 17 3.41 -2.24 -5.04
CA LEU A 17 2.53 -1.44 -5.90
C LEU A 17 2.98 -1.51 -7.36
N LYS A 18 4.29 -1.38 -7.60
CA LYS A 18 4.87 -1.51 -8.94
C LYS A 18 4.68 -2.92 -9.50
N LYS A 19 4.81 -3.97 -8.67
CA LYS A 19 4.55 -5.37 -9.08
C LYS A 19 3.08 -5.63 -9.38
N ALA A 20 2.18 -5.06 -8.58
CA ALA A 20 0.74 -5.11 -8.78
C ALA A 20 0.24 -4.23 -9.94
N ASN A 21 1.14 -3.49 -10.62
CA ASN A 21 0.80 -2.50 -11.65
C ASN A 21 -0.11 -1.36 -11.14
N ILE A 22 -0.16 -1.14 -9.83
CA ILE A 22 -0.96 -0.09 -9.21
C ILE A 22 -0.14 1.20 -9.23
N THR A 23 -0.50 2.10 -10.14
CA THR A 23 0.12 3.42 -10.26
C THR A 23 -0.69 4.41 -9.42
N LEU A 24 -0.58 4.32 -8.09
CA LEU A 24 -1.24 5.27 -7.18
C LEU A 24 -0.31 6.43 -6.82
N ASP A 25 -0.85 7.65 -6.84
CA ASP A 25 -0.14 8.84 -6.38
C ASP A 25 0.07 8.83 -4.87
N ARG A 26 1.28 9.21 -4.43
CA ARG A 26 1.68 9.22 -3.01
C ARG A 26 0.78 10.09 -2.13
N LYS A 27 0.20 11.16 -2.72
CA LYS A 27 -0.77 12.04 -2.05
C LYS A 27 -2.07 11.31 -1.77
N SER A 28 -2.70 10.77 -2.81
CA SER A 28 -3.94 9.99 -2.70
C SER A 28 -3.78 8.81 -1.76
N LEU A 29 -2.61 8.16 -1.77
CA LEU A 29 -2.31 7.06 -0.87
C LEU A 29 -2.22 7.48 0.61
N SER A 30 -1.61 8.64 0.87
CA SER A 30 -1.53 9.18 2.24
C SER A 30 -2.89 9.65 2.73
N GLU A 31 -3.69 10.25 1.85
CA GLU A 31 -5.04 10.68 2.16
C GLU A 31 -5.98 9.50 2.38
N LEU A 32 -5.89 8.46 1.54
CA LEU A 32 -6.63 7.21 1.72
C LEU A 32 -6.27 6.54 3.04
N ALA A 33 -4.99 6.49 3.41
CA ALA A 33 -4.57 5.93 4.69
C ALA A 33 -5.17 6.66 5.91
N ILE A 34 -5.50 7.95 5.78
CA ILE A 34 -6.04 8.79 6.85
C ILE A 34 -7.57 8.76 6.85
N HIS A 35 -8.20 8.89 5.69
CA HIS A 35 -9.65 9.01 5.53
C HIS A 35 -10.36 7.67 5.42
N ASP A 36 -9.72 6.66 4.81
CA ASP A 36 -10.29 5.34 4.60
C ASP A 36 -9.26 4.21 4.87
N PRO A 37 -9.07 3.86 6.15
CA PRO A 37 -8.16 2.79 6.52
C PRO A 37 -8.60 1.41 6.00
N ALA A 38 -9.88 1.21 5.66
CA ALA A 38 -10.38 -0.05 5.12
C ALA A 38 -9.99 -0.21 3.63
N GLY A 39 -10.13 0.85 2.84
CA GLY A 39 -9.63 0.90 1.47
C GLY A 39 -8.10 0.74 1.42
N PHE A 40 -7.38 1.39 2.33
CA PHE A 40 -5.94 1.24 2.45
C PHE A 40 -5.53 -0.21 2.79
N ASP A 41 -6.23 -0.89 3.70
CA ASP A 41 -5.96 -2.30 4.02
C ASP A 41 -6.15 -3.23 2.82
N SER A 42 -7.15 -2.96 1.98
CA SER A 42 -7.36 -3.73 0.74
C SER A 42 -6.17 -3.59 -0.21
N ILE A 43 -5.67 -2.37 -0.41
CA ILE A 43 -4.48 -2.11 -1.23
C ILE A 43 -3.24 -2.78 -0.61
N VAL A 44 -3.05 -2.67 0.70
CA VAL A 44 -1.92 -3.32 1.39
C VAL A 44 -1.98 -4.84 1.22
N ASN A 45 -3.17 -5.44 1.23
CA ASN A 45 -3.33 -6.87 0.99
C ASN A 45 -3.02 -7.26 -0.47
N GLU A 46 -3.52 -6.52 -1.47
CA GLU A 46 -3.16 -6.76 -2.88
C GLU A 46 -1.66 -6.62 -3.10
N VAL A 47 -1.05 -5.56 -2.56
CA VAL A 47 0.39 -5.33 -2.62
C VAL A 47 1.17 -6.46 -1.95
N ARG A 48 0.71 -6.94 -0.80
CA ARG A 48 1.32 -8.09 -0.10
C ARG A 48 1.22 -9.38 -0.92
N GLN A 49 0.09 -9.63 -1.59
CA GLN A 49 -0.05 -10.78 -2.48
C GLN A 49 0.89 -10.66 -3.69
N ALA A 50 0.97 -9.49 -4.30
CA ALA A 50 1.88 -9.24 -5.42
C ALA A 50 3.37 -9.36 -5.05
N LEU A 51 3.73 -9.08 -3.78
CA LEU A 51 5.08 -9.28 -3.26
C LEU A 51 5.41 -10.75 -3.01
N ALA A 52 4.43 -11.55 -2.59
CA ALA A 52 4.59 -12.97 -2.29
C ALA A 52 4.59 -13.87 -3.54
N ALA A 53 4.04 -13.38 -4.65
CA ALA A 53 4.09 -14.01 -5.98
C ALA A 53 5.39 -13.69 -6.71
#